data_AF-A0A2T7NWP4-F1
#
_entry.id   AF-A0A2T7NWP4-F1
#
_cell.length_a   1.000
_cell.length_b   1.000
_cell.length_c   1.000
_cell.angle_alpha   90.00
_cell.angle_beta   90.00
_cell.angle_gamma   90.00
#
_symmetry.space_group_name_H-M   'P 1'
#
loop_
_entity.id
_entity.type
_entity.pdbx_description
1 polymer ?
#
loop_
_entity_poly.entity_id
_entity_poly.type
_entity_poly.pdbx_seq_one_letter_code
_entity_poly.pdbx_strand_id
1 'polypeptide(L)'
;MLTSLICGLSVENLLTPLVFTGRSDEAKKALKRYLQTFHHVALWHFGDIWNPQSKARESILQVRKMHNDTRTNMMNSGRYEGMQLSQYDMSLVQCGFIGIIIMYPKDFGISYSSEDIDSYIYFWYCVGYLLGIRDDNNICKGKASQVLEICKEIEVDILIPALNNPPQHFRPMAQALIDGITYLINGRPLFSLQAFLAISYDACGVPHPRLSVKDYLRVLFLRSLFTLAMYVPFGRYFLNWMMKRGLNTKAMT
;
A
#
# COMPACT_ATOMS: atom_id res chain seq x y z
N MET A 1 3.77 -3.22 -1.40
CA MET A 1 3.31 -1.90 -0.93
C MET A 1 3.26 -0.86 -2.05
N LEU A 2 4.35 -0.56 -2.77
CA LEU A 2 4.37 0.51 -3.79
C LEU A 2 3.32 0.33 -4.91
N THR A 3 3.25 -0.83 -5.54
CA THR A 3 2.25 -1.14 -6.58
C THR A 3 0.83 -0.99 -6.06
N SER A 4 0.54 -1.51 -4.87
CA SER A 4 -0.76 -1.39 -4.23
C SER A 4 -1.13 0.07 -3.92
N LEU A 5 -0.17 0.90 -3.50
CA LEU A 5 -0.40 2.33 -3.29
C LEU A 5 -0.74 3.04 -4.61
N ILE A 6 -0.02 2.76 -5.70
CA ILE A 6 -0.33 3.33 -7.02
C ILE A 6 -1.73 2.93 -7.46
N CYS A 7 -2.09 1.66 -7.33
CA CYS A 7 -3.45 1.17 -7.58
C CYS A 7 -4.48 1.89 -6.70
N GLY A 8 -4.22 1.97 -5.40
CA GLY A 8 -5.11 2.60 -4.44
C GLY A 8 -5.32 4.08 -4.67
N LEU A 9 -4.36 4.81 -5.26
CA LEU A 9 -4.56 6.21 -5.65
C LEU A 9 -5.64 6.39 -6.73
N SER A 10 -5.99 5.32 -7.46
CA SER A 10 -7.15 5.36 -8.38
C SER A 10 -8.49 5.28 -7.64
N VAL A 11 -8.51 4.80 -6.39
CA VAL A 11 -9.73 4.69 -5.58
C VAL A 11 -9.98 5.99 -4.84
N GLU A 12 -11.12 6.63 -5.08
CA GLU A 12 -11.45 7.95 -4.54
C GLU A 12 -11.43 8.00 -3.00
N ASN A 13 -11.93 6.95 -2.34
CA ASN A 13 -11.95 6.83 -0.88
C ASN A 13 -10.55 6.95 -0.25
N LEU A 14 -9.51 6.46 -0.94
CA LEU A 14 -8.13 6.62 -0.52
C LEU A 14 -7.54 7.95 -1.03
N LEU A 15 -7.81 8.33 -2.27
CA LEU A 15 -7.19 9.52 -2.88
C LEU A 15 -7.64 10.83 -2.22
N THR A 16 -8.93 10.99 -1.94
CA THR A 16 -9.52 12.26 -1.51
C THR A 16 -8.92 12.79 -0.20
N PRO A 17 -8.73 11.96 0.85
CA PRO A 17 -7.99 12.40 2.05
C PRO A 17 -6.54 12.82 1.76
N LEU A 18 -5.86 12.15 0.83
CA LEU A 18 -4.47 12.47 0.48
C LEU A 18 -4.38 13.83 -0.22
N VAL A 19 -5.31 14.11 -1.15
CA VAL A 19 -5.46 15.41 -1.82
C VAL A 19 -5.79 16.49 -0.80
N PHE A 20 -6.78 16.26 0.07
CA PHE A 20 -7.19 17.21 1.10
C PHE A 20 -6.02 17.66 1.99
N THR A 21 -5.19 16.72 2.41
CA THR A 21 -4.05 17.03 3.29
C THR A 21 -2.93 17.82 2.61
N GLY A 22 -2.82 17.79 1.27
CA GLY A 22 -1.77 18.51 0.53
C GLY A 22 -0.33 18.07 0.89
N ARG A 23 -0.15 16.83 1.36
CA ARG A 23 1.15 16.28 1.83
C ARG A 23 1.81 15.31 0.85
N SER A 24 1.30 15.21 -0.38
CA SER A 24 1.77 14.24 -1.37
C SER A 24 1.54 14.68 -2.82
N ASP A 25 1.28 15.97 -3.03
CA ASP A 25 1.05 16.63 -4.32
C ASP A 25 2.36 16.98 -5.06
N GLU A 26 3.50 16.96 -4.35
CA GLU A 26 4.84 17.18 -4.92
C GLU A 26 5.78 16.01 -4.63
N ALA A 27 6.76 15.78 -5.51
CA ALA A 27 7.67 14.64 -5.43
C ALA A 27 8.37 14.46 -4.08
N LYS A 28 8.92 15.54 -3.50
CA LYS A 28 9.59 15.49 -2.19
C LYS A 28 8.60 15.24 -1.04
N LYS A 29 7.42 15.85 -1.10
CA LYS A 29 6.35 15.65 -0.10
C LYS A 29 5.85 14.21 -0.13
N ALA A 30 5.57 13.70 -1.33
CA ALA A 30 5.17 12.32 -1.57
C ALA A 30 6.21 11.34 -1.04
N LEU A 31 7.49 11.50 -1.43
CA LEU A 31 8.57 10.64 -0.93
C LEU A 31 8.60 10.60 0.60
N LYS A 32 8.58 11.78 1.25
CA LYS A 32 8.58 11.87 2.72
C LYS A 32 7.38 11.13 3.33
N ARG A 33 6.17 11.41 2.85
CA ARG A 33 4.93 10.81 3.36
C ARG A 33 4.95 9.28 3.26
N TYR A 34 5.36 8.76 2.11
CA TYR A 34 5.30 7.32 1.85
C TYR A 34 6.45 6.56 2.52
N LEU A 35 7.61 7.19 2.74
CA LEU A 35 8.65 6.64 3.64
C LEU A 35 8.18 6.61 5.10
N GLN A 36 7.46 7.63 5.58
CA GLN A 36 6.85 7.61 6.91
C GLN A 36 5.80 6.50 7.03
N THR A 37 4.98 6.31 5.99
CA THR A 37 4.00 5.21 5.94
C THR A 37 4.68 3.85 6.02
N PHE A 38 5.74 3.65 5.21
CA PHE A 38 6.56 2.44 5.27
C PHE A 38 7.13 2.20 6.67
N HIS A 39 7.67 3.25 7.30
CA HIS A 39 8.23 3.16 8.64
C HIS A 39 7.20 2.73 9.68
N HIS A 40 6.00 3.32 9.69
CA HIS A 40 4.91 2.90 10.58
C HIS A 40 4.57 1.42 10.37
N VAL A 41 4.32 1.01 9.12
CA VAL A 41 3.97 -0.39 8.82
C VAL A 41 5.09 -1.34 9.22
N ALA A 42 6.35 -1.00 8.97
CA ALA A 42 7.49 -1.80 9.40
C ALA A 42 7.56 -1.92 10.93
N LEU A 43 7.37 -0.82 11.67
CA LEU A 43 7.32 -0.86 13.13
C LEU A 43 6.24 -1.82 13.64
N TRP A 44 5.07 -1.86 12.98
CA TRP A 44 3.98 -2.76 13.38
C TRP A 44 4.34 -4.23 13.16
N HIS A 45 5.06 -4.55 12.08
CA HIS A 45 5.47 -5.92 11.78
C HIS A 45 6.61 -6.42 12.67
N PHE A 46 7.52 -5.54 13.07
CA PHE A 46 8.73 -5.91 13.81
C PHE A 46 8.66 -5.63 15.32
N GLY A 47 7.60 -5.00 15.81
CA GLY A 47 7.39 -4.71 17.22
C GLY A 47 6.09 -5.30 17.77
N ASP A 48 5.96 -5.25 19.10
CA ASP A 48 4.78 -5.76 19.79
C ASP A 48 3.64 -4.72 19.79
N ILE A 49 2.63 -4.90 18.95
CA ILE A 49 1.48 -3.99 18.80
C ILE A 49 0.53 -3.97 20.00
N TRP A 50 0.69 -4.89 20.96
CA TRP A 50 -0.15 -5.01 22.15
C TRP A 50 0.51 -4.42 23.39
N ASN A 51 1.84 -4.45 23.48
CA ASN A 51 2.59 -3.83 24.56
C ASN A 51 2.41 -2.28 24.56
N PRO A 52 1.77 -1.69 25.59
CA PRO A 52 1.53 -0.24 25.68
C PRO A 52 2.79 0.63 25.61
N GLN A 53 3.94 0.09 26.02
CA GLN A 53 5.22 0.78 26.05
C GLN A 53 6.04 0.60 24.77
N SER A 54 5.54 -0.15 23.78
CA SER A 54 6.26 -0.39 22.54
C SER A 54 6.10 0.76 21.54
N LYS A 55 7.13 0.97 20.71
CA LYS A 55 7.07 1.91 19.58
C LYS A 55 6.04 1.50 18.52
N ALA A 56 5.78 0.20 18.38
CA ALA A 56 4.78 -0.30 17.45
C ALA A 56 3.38 0.14 17.89
N ARG A 57 3.07 0.01 19.19
CA ARG A 57 1.81 0.45 19.77
C ARG A 57 1.64 1.96 19.64
N GLU A 58 2.64 2.72 20.07
CA GLU A 58 2.66 4.18 19.95
C GLU A 58 2.38 4.61 18.51
N SER A 59 3.08 4.00 17.55
CA SER A 59 2.90 4.28 16.13
C SER A 59 1.48 3.99 15.63
N ILE A 60 0.84 2.89 16.02
CA ILE A 60 -0.54 2.59 15.60
C ILE A 60 -1.51 3.64 16.14
N LEU A 61 -1.38 4.01 17.42
CA LEU A 61 -2.24 5.01 18.05
C LEU A 61 -2.03 6.40 17.44
N GLN A 62 -0.80 6.73 17.06
CA GLN A 62 -0.48 7.95 16.31
C GLN A 62 -1.20 7.96 14.96
N VAL A 63 -1.13 6.88 14.19
CA VAL A 63 -1.83 6.78 12.89
C VAL A 63 -3.34 6.85 13.05
N ARG A 64 -3.91 6.17 14.06
CA ARG A 64 -5.33 6.28 14.39
C ARG A 64 -5.73 7.73 14.69
N LYS A 65 -4.93 8.44 15.48
CA LYS A 65 -5.16 9.86 15.75
C LYS A 65 -5.12 10.69 14.45
N MET A 66 -4.12 10.48 13.60
CA MET A 66 -4.01 11.19 12.32
C MET A 66 -5.24 10.96 11.41
N HIS A 67 -5.78 9.74 11.36
CA HIS A 67 -7.01 9.46 10.62
C HIS A 67 -8.22 10.19 11.22
N ASN A 68 -8.38 10.17 12.55
CA ASN A 68 -9.49 10.88 13.22
C ASN A 68 -9.40 12.41 13.06
N ASP A 69 -8.19 12.97 13.15
CA ASP A 69 -7.96 14.40 12.95
C ASP A 69 -8.26 14.78 11.50
N THR A 70 -7.82 13.97 10.53
CA THR A 70 -8.11 14.19 9.10
C THR A 70 -9.61 14.11 8.83
N ARG A 71 -10.31 13.10 9.37
CA ARG A 71 -11.77 12.97 9.28
C ARG A 71 -12.46 14.25 9.77
N THR A 72 -12.14 14.68 10.99
CA THR A 72 -12.73 15.87 11.61
C THR A 72 -12.48 17.12 10.77
N ASN A 73 -11.24 17.31 10.30
CA ASN A 73 -10.88 18.46 9.48
C ASN A 73 -11.59 18.47 8.12
N MET A 74 -11.74 17.31 7.48
CA MET A 74 -12.47 17.20 6.22
C MET A 74 -13.95 17.51 6.40
N MET A 75 -14.58 16.94 7.43
CA MET A 75 -15.99 17.19 7.75
C MET A 75 -16.26 18.66 8.09
N ASN A 76 -15.37 19.30 8.86
CA ASN A 76 -15.49 20.72 9.22
C ASN A 76 -15.20 21.67 8.05
N SER A 77 -14.53 21.21 7.00
CA SER A 77 -14.21 22.07 5.85
C SER A 77 -15.41 22.40 4.97
N GLY A 78 -16.51 21.64 5.08
CA GLY A 78 -17.70 21.78 4.23
C GLY A 78 -17.47 21.49 2.74
N ARG A 79 -16.27 21.03 2.35
CA ARG A 79 -15.89 20.76 0.94
C ARG A 79 -16.32 19.39 0.43
N TYR A 80 -16.65 18.47 1.33
CA TYR A 80 -16.99 17.09 1.01
C TYR A 80 -18.28 16.71 1.70
N GLU A 81 -19.16 16.04 0.96
CA GLU A 81 -20.41 15.51 1.48
C GLU A 81 -20.18 14.14 2.12
N GLY A 82 -21.02 13.80 3.10
CA GLY A 82 -21.01 12.50 3.76
C GLY A 82 -19.85 12.27 4.74
N MET A 83 -19.83 11.06 5.30
CA MET A 83 -18.83 10.65 6.30
C MET A 83 -17.47 10.43 5.65
N GLN A 84 -16.44 11.14 6.16
CA GLN A 84 -15.08 11.05 5.65
C GLN A 84 -14.28 9.99 6.42
N LEU A 85 -13.43 9.22 5.73
CA LEU A 85 -12.69 8.10 6.30
C LEU A 85 -13.63 7.21 7.13
N SER A 86 -14.77 6.86 6.54
CA SER A 86 -15.76 5.97 7.10
C SER A 86 -15.16 4.58 7.39
N GLN A 87 -15.92 3.72 8.06
CA GLN A 87 -15.45 2.34 8.28
C GLN A 87 -15.24 1.59 6.96
N TYR A 88 -16.08 1.84 5.96
CA TYR A 88 -15.91 1.32 4.61
C TYR A 88 -14.57 1.78 4.00
N ASP A 89 -14.24 3.08 4.10
CA ASP A 89 -12.97 3.62 3.58
C ASP A 89 -11.77 2.96 4.26
N MET A 90 -11.85 2.78 5.59
CA MET A 90 -10.79 2.13 6.37
C MET A 90 -10.59 0.67 5.96
N SER A 91 -11.68 -0.06 5.68
CA SER A 91 -11.67 -1.44 5.19
C SER A 91 -11.04 -1.56 3.80
N LEU A 92 -11.37 -0.64 2.88
CA LEU A 92 -10.74 -0.59 1.55
C LEU A 92 -9.23 -0.36 1.66
N VAL A 93 -8.80 0.54 2.53
CA VAL A 93 -7.37 0.81 2.75
C VAL A 93 -6.67 -0.40 3.39
N GLN A 94 -7.33 -1.10 4.32
CA GLN A 94 -6.80 -2.36 4.88
C GLN A 94 -6.56 -3.40 3.77
N CYS A 95 -7.49 -3.52 2.81
CA CYS A 95 -7.32 -4.36 1.63
C CYS A 95 -6.09 -3.95 0.81
N GLY A 96 -5.80 -2.65 0.68
CA GLY A 96 -4.58 -2.17 0.03
C GLY A 96 -3.28 -2.67 0.67
N PHE A 97 -3.27 -2.99 1.96
CA PHE A 97 -2.07 -3.51 2.63
C PHE A 97 -1.93 -5.03 2.55
N ILE A 98 -3.05 -5.76 2.71
CA ILE A 98 -3.03 -7.22 2.81
C ILE A 98 -3.43 -7.93 1.50
N GLY A 99 -4.38 -7.35 0.74
CA GLY A 99 -5.08 -8.01 -0.36
C GLY A 99 -4.16 -8.56 -1.43
N ILE A 100 -3.18 -7.75 -1.88
CA ILE A 100 -2.26 -8.19 -2.94
C ILE A 100 -1.38 -9.37 -2.51
N ILE A 101 -1.06 -9.49 -1.22
CA ILE A 101 -0.24 -10.57 -0.67
C ILE A 101 -1.04 -11.87 -0.62
N ILE A 102 -2.30 -11.81 -0.23
CA ILE A 102 -3.14 -13.01 -0.11
C ILE A 102 -3.70 -13.46 -1.46
N MET A 103 -3.99 -12.53 -2.38
CA MET A 103 -4.52 -12.84 -3.72
C MET A 103 -3.45 -13.39 -4.66
N TYR A 104 -2.23 -12.86 -4.59
CA TYR A 104 -1.17 -13.14 -5.57
C TYR A 104 0.18 -13.51 -4.93
N PRO A 105 0.23 -14.38 -3.89
CA PRO A 105 1.46 -14.62 -3.13
C PRO A 105 2.61 -15.11 -4.02
N LYS A 106 2.29 -15.96 -4.99
CA LYS A 106 3.26 -16.51 -5.94
C LYS A 106 3.91 -15.41 -6.75
N ASP A 107 3.17 -14.43 -7.24
CA ASP A 107 3.70 -13.32 -8.05
C ASP A 107 4.64 -12.43 -7.24
N PHE A 108 4.55 -12.47 -5.91
CA PHE A 108 5.46 -11.79 -5.01
C PHE A 108 6.58 -12.70 -4.47
N GLY A 109 6.72 -13.93 -4.97
CA GLY A 109 7.71 -14.90 -4.47
C GLY A 109 7.50 -15.29 -3.00
N ILE A 110 6.27 -15.16 -2.51
CA ILE A 110 5.87 -15.53 -1.16
C ILE A 110 5.41 -16.98 -1.19
N SER A 111 6.05 -17.80 -0.36
CA SER A 111 5.63 -19.16 -0.05
C SER A 111 5.34 -19.22 1.44
N TYR A 112 4.19 -19.77 1.80
CA TYR A 112 3.71 -19.84 3.18
C TYR A 112 3.02 -21.19 3.44
N SER A 113 2.93 -21.60 4.70
CA SER A 113 2.00 -22.65 5.12
C SER A 113 0.58 -22.09 5.31
N SER A 114 -0.40 -22.97 5.56
CA SER A 114 -1.77 -22.50 5.86
C SER A 114 -1.81 -21.75 7.20
N GLU A 115 -1.00 -22.16 8.17
CA GLU A 115 -0.87 -21.51 9.46
C GLU A 115 -0.23 -20.12 9.36
N ASP A 116 0.77 -19.96 8.48
CA ASP A 116 1.43 -18.68 8.23
C ASP A 116 0.44 -17.63 7.69
N ILE A 117 -0.40 -18.01 6.73
CA ILE A 117 -1.37 -17.07 6.12
C ILE A 117 -2.48 -16.69 7.10
N ASP A 118 -2.98 -17.65 7.88
CA ASP A 118 -3.97 -17.38 8.93
C ASP A 118 -3.38 -16.45 10.00
N SER A 119 -2.13 -16.66 10.40
CA SER A 119 -1.42 -15.79 11.35
C SER A 119 -1.21 -14.39 10.80
N TYR A 120 -0.87 -14.26 9.52
CA TYR A 120 -0.70 -12.96 8.86
C TYR A 120 -2.02 -12.17 8.77
N ILE A 121 -3.11 -12.87 8.46
CA ILE A 121 -4.46 -12.29 8.44
C ILE A 121 -4.87 -11.86 9.85
N TYR A 122 -4.65 -12.71 10.86
CA TYR A 122 -4.95 -12.37 12.24
C TYR A 122 -4.13 -11.17 12.75
N PHE A 123 -2.87 -11.05 12.35
CA PHE A 123 -2.06 -9.87 12.62
C PHE A 123 -2.72 -8.59 12.06
N TRP A 124 -3.16 -8.61 10.80
CA TRP A 124 -3.83 -7.46 10.19
C TRP A 124 -5.23 -7.21 10.73
N TYR A 125 -5.93 -8.24 11.21
CA TYR A 125 -7.14 -8.09 12.01
C TYR A 125 -6.85 -7.26 13.27
N CYS A 126 -5.80 -7.61 14.02
CA CYS A 126 -5.37 -6.88 15.21
C CYS A 126 -4.97 -5.43 14.88
N VAL A 127 -4.19 -5.22 13.82
CA VAL A 127 -3.83 -3.86 13.36
C VAL A 127 -5.08 -3.05 13.03
N GLY A 128 -6.03 -3.62 12.28
CA GLY A 128 -7.30 -2.98 11.94
C GLY A 128 -8.10 -2.58 13.18
N TYR A 129 -8.25 -3.50 14.15
CA TYR A 129 -8.91 -3.25 15.42
C TYR A 129 -8.26 -2.06 16.18
N LEU A 130 -6.93 -2.04 16.25
CA LEU A 130 -6.20 -0.97 16.94
C LEU A 130 -6.27 0.37 16.22
N LEU A 131 -6.34 0.37 14.89
CA LEU A 131 -6.61 1.56 14.07
C LEU A 131 -8.07 2.06 14.21
N GLY A 132 -8.95 1.27 14.84
CA GLY A 132 -10.35 1.63 15.10
C GLY A 132 -11.32 1.13 14.03
N ILE A 133 -10.95 0.11 13.26
CA ILE A 133 -11.88 -0.63 12.40
C ILE A 133 -12.72 -1.54 13.30
N ARG A 134 -14.04 -1.44 13.21
CA ARG A 134 -14.96 -2.29 13.97
C ARG A 134 -14.94 -3.72 13.44
N ASP A 135 -15.26 -4.68 14.29
CA ASP A 135 -15.25 -6.10 13.93
C ASP A 135 -16.16 -6.43 12.74
N ASP A 136 -17.30 -5.75 12.59
CA ASP A 136 -18.21 -5.93 11.45
C ASP A 136 -17.67 -5.36 10.13
N ASN A 137 -16.67 -4.48 10.18
CA ASN A 137 -16.04 -3.86 9.01
C ASN A 137 -14.62 -4.37 8.75
N ASN A 138 -13.99 -5.08 9.69
CA ASN A 138 -12.62 -5.55 9.54
C ASN A 138 -12.55 -6.72 8.57
N ILE A 139 -12.01 -6.49 7.37
CA ILE A 139 -11.99 -7.51 6.30
C ILE A 139 -11.15 -8.73 6.69
N CYS A 140 -10.25 -8.58 7.66
CA CYS A 140 -9.40 -9.67 8.15
C CYS A 140 -10.10 -10.54 9.21
N LYS A 141 -11.40 -10.29 9.48
CA LYS A 141 -12.21 -11.11 10.37
C LYS A 141 -12.66 -12.38 9.64
N GLY A 142 -12.14 -13.52 10.06
CA GLY A 142 -12.57 -14.82 9.56
C GLY A 142 -11.41 -15.67 9.06
N LYS A 143 -11.74 -16.70 8.28
CA LYS A 143 -10.75 -17.62 7.70
C LYS A 143 -10.11 -17.02 6.45
N ALA A 144 -8.89 -17.46 6.11
CA ALA A 144 -8.18 -16.99 4.93
C ALA A 144 -8.99 -17.02 3.63
N SER A 145 -9.83 -18.05 3.42
CA SER A 145 -10.68 -18.13 2.23
C SER A 145 -11.72 -17.01 2.13
N GLN A 146 -12.31 -16.60 3.25
CA GLN A 146 -13.31 -15.52 3.30
C GLN A 146 -12.66 -14.16 3.08
N VAL A 147 -11.50 -13.93 3.69
CA VAL A 147 -10.73 -12.70 3.49
C VAL A 147 -10.27 -12.59 2.03
N LEU A 148 -9.85 -13.70 1.43
CA LEU A 148 -9.48 -13.76 0.02
C LEU A 148 -10.67 -13.40 -0.90
N GLU A 149 -11.85 -13.96 -0.63
CA GLU A 149 -13.08 -13.66 -1.36
C GLU A 149 -13.43 -12.17 -1.30
N ILE A 150 -13.42 -11.57 -0.11
CA ILE A 150 -13.66 -10.13 0.07
C ILE A 150 -12.64 -9.29 -0.69
N CYS A 151 -11.34 -9.64 -0.62
CA CYS A 151 -10.32 -8.92 -1.37
C CYS A 151 -10.50 -9.02 -2.89
N LYS A 152 -11.00 -10.16 -3.37
CA LYS A 152 -11.33 -10.38 -4.79
C LYS A 152 -12.55 -9.58 -5.23
N GLU A 153 -13.58 -9.49 -4.39
CA GLU A 153 -14.73 -8.61 -4.64
C GLU A 153 -14.28 -7.14 -4.71
N ILE A 154 -13.47 -6.68 -3.76
CA ILE A 154 -12.92 -5.31 -3.79
C ILE A 154 -12.08 -5.07 -5.05
N GLU A 155 -11.29 -6.06 -5.48
CA GLU A 155 -10.53 -5.96 -6.72
C GLU A 155 -11.43 -5.77 -7.95
N VAL A 156 -12.44 -6.62 -8.10
CA VAL A 156 -13.34 -6.65 -9.27
C VAL A 156 -14.29 -5.46 -9.28
N ASP A 157 -14.92 -5.16 -8.14
CA ASP A 157 -16.03 -4.20 -8.09
C ASP A 157 -15.57 -2.77 -7.83
N ILE A 158 -14.39 -2.58 -7.21
CA ILE A 158 -13.89 -1.26 -6.84
C ILE A 158 -12.60 -0.92 -7.58
N LEU A 159 -11.56 -1.73 -7.43
CA LEU A 159 -10.22 -1.36 -7.92
C LEU A 159 -10.14 -1.35 -9.45
N ILE A 160 -10.59 -2.40 -10.13
CA ILE A 160 -10.51 -2.49 -11.60
C ILE A 160 -11.31 -1.35 -12.28
N PRO A 161 -12.57 -1.05 -11.87
CA PRO A 161 -13.29 0.11 -12.38
C PRO A 161 -12.57 1.43 -12.12
N ALA A 162 -12.02 1.62 -10.92
CA ALA A 162 -11.26 2.81 -10.55
C ALA A 162 -9.98 2.97 -11.39
N LEU A 163 -9.28 1.89 -11.70
CA LEU A 163 -8.09 1.91 -12.56
C LEU A 163 -8.44 2.30 -14.01
N ASN A 164 -9.60 1.84 -14.50
CA ASN A 164 -10.07 2.14 -15.86
C ASN A 164 -10.60 3.58 -15.99
N ASN A 165 -11.23 4.10 -14.94
CA ASN A 165 -11.77 5.46 -14.90
C ASN A 165 -11.32 6.19 -13.61
N PRO A 166 -10.04 6.57 -13.52
CA PRO A 166 -9.51 7.13 -12.29
C PRO A 166 -9.98 8.58 -12.07
N PRO A 167 -10.11 9.02 -10.81
CA PRO A 167 -10.49 10.39 -10.46
C PRO A 167 -9.46 11.41 -10.95
N GLN A 168 -9.88 12.67 -11.10
CA GLN A 168 -9.10 13.76 -11.70
C GLN A 168 -7.68 13.91 -11.10
N HIS A 169 -7.55 13.78 -9.78
CA HIS A 169 -6.27 13.97 -9.08
C HIS A 169 -5.37 12.73 -9.06
N PHE A 170 -5.80 11.60 -9.63
CA PHE A 170 -5.02 10.36 -9.64
C PHE A 170 -3.65 10.55 -10.29
N ARG A 171 -3.63 11.02 -11.55
CA ARG A 171 -2.40 11.17 -12.33
C ARG A 171 -1.34 12.06 -11.64
N PRO A 172 -1.64 13.30 -11.22
CA PRO A 172 -0.64 14.13 -10.57
C PRO A 172 -0.12 13.53 -9.25
N MET A 173 -0.99 12.93 -8.44
CA MET A 173 -0.60 12.30 -7.17
C MET A 173 0.27 11.05 -7.38
N ALA A 174 -0.10 10.21 -8.35
CA ALA A 174 0.67 9.03 -8.70
C ALA A 174 2.01 9.39 -9.36
N GLN A 175 2.05 10.45 -10.18
CA GLN A 175 3.29 10.95 -10.75
C GLN A 175 4.23 11.52 -9.68
N ALA A 176 3.71 12.30 -8.71
CA ALA A 176 4.50 12.77 -7.58
C ALA A 176 5.11 11.62 -6.77
N LEU A 177 4.39 10.52 -6.59
CA LEU A 177 4.93 9.30 -5.98
C LEU A 177 6.10 8.71 -6.80
N ILE A 178 5.93 8.55 -8.12
CA ILE A 178 6.97 8.01 -9.01
C ILE A 178 8.22 8.92 -9.05
N ASP A 179 8.01 10.22 -9.15
CA ASP A 179 9.11 11.20 -9.15
C ASP A 179 9.85 11.18 -7.81
N GLY A 180 9.10 11.07 -6.70
CA GLY A 180 9.65 10.94 -5.37
C GLY A 180 10.57 9.74 -5.21
N ILE A 181 10.11 8.54 -5.58
CA ILE A 181 10.94 7.31 -5.50
C ILE A 181 12.13 7.36 -6.48
N THR A 182 12.00 8.10 -7.58
CA THR A 182 13.10 8.27 -8.55
C THR A 182 14.27 9.04 -7.96
N TYR A 183 14.05 9.89 -6.94
CA TYR A 183 15.15 10.50 -6.18
C TYR A 183 16.01 9.49 -5.41
N LEU A 184 15.45 8.35 -4.97
CA LEU A 184 16.21 7.30 -4.26
C LEU A 184 17.25 6.62 -5.16
N ILE A 185 17.07 6.72 -6.48
CA ILE A 185 17.98 6.17 -7.49
C ILE A 185 18.71 7.28 -8.27
N ASN A 186 18.99 8.41 -7.60
CA ASN A 186 19.70 9.55 -8.14
C ASN A 186 19.09 10.10 -9.45
N GLY A 187 17.76 10.10 -9.55
CA GLY A 187 17.06 10.67 -10.70
C GLY A 187 17.04 9.79 -11.95
N ARG A 188 17.53 8.55 -11.88
CA ARG A 188 17.57 7.65 -13.05
C ARG A 188 16.15 7.27 -13.49
N PRO A 189 15.79 7.35 -14.78
CA PRO A 189 14.43 7.17 -15.27
C PRO A 189 14.04 5.67 -15.42
N LEU A 190 14.34 4.86 -14.40
CA LEU A 190 14.03 3.43 -14.35
C LEU A 190 12.56 3.16 -14.00
N PHE A 191 11.92 4.11 -13.33
CA PHE A 191 10.53 4.05 -12.91
C PHE A 191 9.66 4.95 -13.79
N SER A 192 8.48 4.48 -14.15
CA SER A 192 7.44 5.30 -14.79
C SER A 192 6.08 4.86 -14.31
N LEU A 193 5.13 5.80 -14.23
CA LEU A 193 3.75 5.51 -13.86
C LEU A 193 3.14 4.43 -14.77
N GLN A 194 3.42 4.51 -16.08
CA GLN A 194 2.92 3.55 -17.07
C GLN A 194 3.47 2.14 -16.87
N ALA A 195 4.73 2.00 -16.48
CA ALA A 195 5.31 0.69 -16.20
C ALA A 195 4.69 0.06 -14.94
N PHE A 196 4.48 0.85 -13.88
CA PHE A 196 3.80 0.37 -12.68
C PHE A 196 2.35 0.01 -12.94
N LEU A 197 1.61 0.83 -13.71
CA LEU A 197 0.24 0.50 -14.09
C LEU A 197 0.17 -0.78 -14.92
N ALA A 198 1.02 -0.94 -15.93
CA ALA A 198 1.04 -2.18 -16.71
C ALA A 198 1.23 -3.42 -15.80
N ILE A 199 2.21 -3.38 -14.89
CA ILE A 199 2.42 -4.46 -13.91
C ILE A 199 1.17 -4.70 -13.05
N SER A 200 0.48 -3.64 -12.62
CA SER A 200 -0.76 -3.76 -11.84
C SER A 200 -1.89 -4.42 -12.63
N TYR A 201 -2.13 -3.98 -13.87
CA TYR A 201 -3.15 -4.55 -14.74
C TYR A 201 -2.84 -6.02 -15.07
N ASP A 202 -1.58 -6.34 -15.36
CA ASP A 202 -1.11 -7.70 -15.59
C ASP A 202 -1.38 -8.60 -14.37
N ALA A 203 -1.09 -8.11 -13.16
CA ALA A 203 -1.36 -8.83 -11.91
C ALA A 203 -2.85 -9.07 -11.69
N CYS A 204 -3.70 -8.09 -12.06
CA CYS A 204 -5.15 -8.20 -11.99
C CYS A 204 -5.74 -9.07 -13.14
N GLY A 205 -4.91 -9.54 -14.08
CA GLY A 205 -5.37 -10.33 -15.23
C GLY A 205 -6.21 -9.54 -16.24
N VAL A 206 -6.10 -8.21 -16.26
CA VAL A 206 -6.88 -7.33 -17.16
C VAL A 206 -5.99 -6.63 -18.20
N PRO A 207 -6.52 -6.33 -19.40
CA PRO A 207 -5.74 -5.64 -20.43
C PRO A 207 -5.35 -4.23 -20.01
N HIS A 208 -4.08 -3.86 -20.20
CA HIS A 208 -3.60 -2.49 -19.99
C HIS A 208 -3.47 -1.72 -21.33
N PRO A 209 -3.48 -0.37 -21.29
CA PRO A 209 -3.20 0.45 -22.47
C PRO A 209 -1.84 0.15 -23.09
N ARG A 210 -1.72 0.33 -24.41
CA ARG A 210 -0.48 0.05 -25.15
C ARG A 210 0.69 0.87 -24.59
N LEU A 211 1.80 0.20 -24.31
CA LEU A 211 3.01 0.82 -23.80
C LEU A 211 3.88 1.39 -24.92
N SER A 212 4.61 2.46 -24.59
CA SER A 212 5.75 2.89 -25.39
C SER A 212 6.88 1.85 -25.31
N VAL A 213 7.78 1.82 -26.28
CA VAL A 213 8.96 0.92 -26.24
C VAL A 213 9.78 1.15 -24.96
N LYS A 214 9.92 2.42 -24.54
CA LYS A 214 10.65 2.78 -23.31
C LYS A 214 9.99 2.21 -22.07
N ASP A 215 8.67 2.30 -21.96
CA ASP A 215 7.93 1.76 -20.82
C ASP A 215 7.89 0.25 -20.82
N TYR A 216 7.79 -0.38 -22.00
CA TYR A 216 7.92 -1.83 -22.12
C TYR A 216 9.28 -2.34 -21.61
N LEU A 217 10.38 -1.67 -21.97
CA LEU A 217 11.71 -1.99 -21.45
C LEU A 217 11.80 -1.78 -19.93
N ARG A 218 11.14 -0.76 -19.37
CA ARG A 218 11.04 -0.55 -17.92
C ARG A 218 10.29 -1.69 -17.24
N VAL A 219 9.16 -2.14 -17.82
CA VAL A 219 8.41 -3.29 -17.30
C VAL A 219 9.29 -4.55 -17.29
N LEU A 220 10.00 -4.84 -18.38
CA LEU A 220 10.92 -5.97 -18.43
C LEU A 220 12.03 -5.87 -17.38
N PHE A 221 12.63 -4.68 -17.23
CA PHE A 221 13.62 -4.42 -16.20
C PHE A 221 13.07 -4.65 -14.80
N LEU A 222 11.89 -4.09 -14.48
CA LEU A 222 11.26 -4.23 -13.16
C LEU A 222 10.88 -5.67 -12.85
N ARG A 223 10.30 -6.41 -13.82
CA ARG A 223 10.01 -7.83 -13.66
C ARG A 223 11.28 -8.66 -13.45
N SER A 224 12.34 -8.36 -14.18
CA SER A 224 13.63 -9.05 -14.04
C SER A 224 14.26 -8.77 -12.68
N LEU A 225 14.25 -7.51 -12.24
CA LEU A 225 14.73 -7.10 -10.92
C LEU A 225 13.93 -7.78 -9.81
N PHE A 226 12.61 -7.80 -9.92
CA PHE A 226 11.72 -8.45 -8.96
C PHE A 226 11.98 -9.96 -8.91
N THR A 227 12.11 -10.60 -10.07
CA THR A 227 12.39 -12.04 -10.17
C THR A 227 13.73 -12.39 -9.53
N LEU A 228 14.78 -11.61 -9.82
CA LEU A 228 16.10 -11.76 -9.19
C LEU A 228 16.00 -11.63 -7.67
N ALA A 229 15.27 -10.62 -7.20
CA ALA A 229 15.20 -10.31 -5.79
C ALA A 229 14.42 -11.37 -5.00
N MET A 230 13.38 -11.97 -5.59
CA MET A 230 12.50 -12.90 -4.88
C MET A 230 12.86 -14.38 -5.07
N TYR A 231 13.29 -14.81 -6.26
CA TYR A 231 13.50 -16.23 -6.56
C TYR A 231 14.97 -16.65 -6.66
N VAL A 232 15.91 -15.70 -6.77
CA VAL A 232 17.34 -16.04 -6.76
C VAL A 232 17.88 -15.93 -5.33
N PRO A 233 18.50 -16.98 -4.76
CA PRO A 233 18.94 -17.00 -3.37
C PRO A 233 19.81 -15.81 -2.97
N PHE A 234 20.74 -15.40 -3.85
CA PHE A 234 21.58 -14.23 -3.63
C PHE A 234 20.77 -12.92 -3.54
N GLY A 235 19.82 -12.72 -4.46
CA GLY A 235 18.95 -11.54 -4.45
C GLY A 235 18.10 -11.48 -3.18
N ARG A 236 17.54 -12.62 -2.77
CA ARG A 236 16.76 -12.73 -1.53
C ARG A 236 17.62 -12.46 -0.29
N TYR A 237 18.82 -13.02 -0.23
CA TYR A 237 19.78 -12.75 0.84
C TYR A 237 20.13 -11.25 0.93
N PHE A 238 20.43 -10.63 -0.20
CA PHE A 238 20.77 -9.21 -0.29
C PHE A 238 19.61 -8.31 0.16
N LEU A 239 18.38 -8.56 -0.29
CA LEU A 239 17.19 -7.84 0.17
C LEU A 239 17.01 -7.98 1.69
N ASN A 240 17.10 -9.19 2.23
CA ASN A 240 16.96 -9.44 3.66
C ASN A 240 18.03 -8.72 4.48
N TRP A 241 19.27 -8.70 3.99
CA TRP A 241 20.37 -7.96 4.62
C TRP A 241 20.10 -6.45 4.63
N MET A 242 19.65 -5.88 3.50
CA MET A 242 19.29 -4.45 3.43
C MET A 242 18.16 -4.09 4.40
N MET A 243 17.10 -4.91 4.45
CA MET A 243 15.97 -4.71 5.36
C MET A 243 16.42 -4.72 6.82
N LYS A 244 17.21 -5.72 7.23
CA LYS A 244 17.75 -5.79 8.60
C LYS A 244 18.62 -4.58 8.94
N ARG A 245 19.45 -4.13 8.00
CA ARG A 245 20.32 -2.97 8.21
C ARG A 245 19.52 -1.67 8.32
N GLY A 246 18.50 -1.49 7.48
CA GLY A 246 17.62 -0.32 7.49
C GLY A 246 16.82 -0.19 8.79
N LEU A 247 16.32 -1.30 9.33
CA LEU A 247 15.63 -1.34 10.62
C LEU A 247 16.54 -0.98 11.81
N ASN A 248 17.83 -1.31 11.71
CA ASN A 248 18.82 -1.06 12.77
C ASN A 248 19.44 0.35 12.72
N THR A 249 19.32 1.07 11.60
CA THR A 249 19.78 2.46 11.51
C THR A 249 18.78 3.42 12.14
N LYS A 250 19.24 4.23 13.12
CA LYS A 250 18.52 5.37 13.72
C LYS A 250 18.03 6.45 12.73
N ALA A 251 18.26 6.29 11.43
CA ALA A 251 17.97 7.27 10.39
C ALA A 251 16.47 7.36 10.01
N MET A 252 15.61 6.54 10.60
CA MET A 252 14.15 6.56 10.37
C MET A 252 13.32 6.91 11.63
N THR A 253 13.96 7.24 12.75
CA THR A 253 13.28 7.82 13.93
C THR A 253 13.40 9.33 13.92
#